data_AF-A0A521QNM9-F1
#
_entry.id   AF-A0A521QNM9-F1
#
_cell.length_a   1.000
_cell.length_b   1.000
_cell.length_c   1.000
_cell.angle_alpha   90.00
_cell.angle_beta   90.00
_cell.angle_gamma   90.00
#
_symmetry.space_group_name_H-M   'P 1'
#
loop_
_entity.id
_entity.type
_entity.pdbx_description
1 polymer ?
#
loop_
_entity_poly.entity_id
_entity_poly.type
_entity_poly.pdbx_seq_one_letter_code
_entity_poly.pdbx_strand_id
1 'polypeptide(L)'
;MPLRSELFRGDTRLEGAASRDSAHIVPGGRGPHVEKIHLALMLLDDAEIASDELADDLYGPSTAAAVLAYKRRRRIVNARYQTTPDNIVGRMTMASLDNEMFGRQVSLKRCGCTYTPASGGARKEHFFAFAIPVDSTGGAGGSSGGTAKQLTGGGSQSTLALALAAVPAASGMRDRARTVLNAVIDGGAAADRTLGLAALTRHYKVTAAPDVDRVAREVRNNLAQVSSRLLSARAWLRQGTSPGFADTPTPRDGHTYINLDYGVSGRFLRPTILIHEAFHDIADRHQDFGGNPVNDRGARYHLNDTATQLVNAYAMSQFVLHLNVGQEIFLGDSD
;
A
#
# COMPACT_ATOMS: atom_id res chain seq x y z
N MET A 1 28.03 8.15 3.17
CA MET A 1 27.66 7.67 1.84
C MET A 1 26.24 8.13 1.60
N PRO A 2 25.93 8.83 0.49
CA PRO A 2 24.54 9.16 0.16
C PRO A 2 23.78 7.86 -0.12
N LEU A 3 22.58 7.75 0.44
CA LEU A 3 21.70 6.60 0.21
C LEU A 3 20.98 6.75 -1.14
N ARG A 4 20.71 5.63 -1.80
CA ARG A 4 20.23 5.57 -3.19
C ARG A 4 18.74 5.28 -3.29
N SER A 5 18.23 4.42 -2.41
CA SER A 5 16.84 4.03 -2.40
C SER A 5 15.96 5.25 -2.09
N GLU A 6 14.83 5.35 -2.77
CA GLU A 6 13.86 6.42 -2.53
C GLU A 6 13.32 6.44 -1.10
N LEU A 7 13.34 5.29 -0.40
CA LEU A 7 12.89 5.18 0.99
C LEU A 7 13.86 5.89 1.95
N PHE A 8 15.17 5.85 1.69
CA PHE A 8 16.18 6.35 2.64
C PHE A 8 16.90 7.62 2.20
N ARG A 9 17.00 7.90 0.90
CA ARG A 9 17.71 9.06 0.37
C ARG A 9 17.16 10.37 0.95
N GLY A 10 18.05 11.26 1.39
CA GLY A 10 17.70 12.57 1.94
C GLY A 10 17.29 12.55 3.41
N ASP A 11 17.24 11.38 4.05
CA ASP A 11 17.05 11.29 5.49
C ASP A 11 18.39 11.48 6.22
N THR A 12 18.54 12.62 6.90
CA THR A 12 19.80 12.99 7.53
C THR A 12 20.25 12.01 8.61
N ARG A 13 19.32 11.36 9.34
CA ARG A 13 19.69 10.37 10.36
C ARG A 13 20.14 9.06 9.74
N LEU A 14 19.45 8.58 8.71
CA LEU A 14 19.84 7.35 8.01
C LEU A 14 21.15 7.52 7.24
N GLU A 15 21.37 8.68 6.59
CA GLU A 15 22.65 9.00 5.94
C GLU A 15 23.78 9.18 6.97
N GLY A 16 23.44 9.70 8.16
CA GLY A 16 24.31 9.68 9.34
C GLY A 16 24.74 8.27 9.71
N ALA A 17 23.79 7.37 9.95
CA ALA A 17 24.03 5.97 10.27
C ALA A 17 24.83 5.22 9.18
N ALA A 18 24.64 5.61 7.91
CA ALA A 18 25.39 5.08 6.78
C ALA A 18 26.82 5.62 6.66
N SER A 19 27.17 6.70 7.36
CA SER A 19 28.46 7.40 7.22
C SER A 19 29.34 7.36 8.46
N ARG A 20 28.77 7.41 9.67
CA ARG A 20 29.51 7.61 10.92
C ARG A 20 29.00 6.69 12.03
N ASP A 21 29.93 6.08 12.76
CA ASP A 21 29.61 5.11 13.81
C ASP A 21 28.86 5.75 14.99
N SER A 22 29.13 7.03 15.27
CA SER A 22 28.42 7.80 16.30
C SER A 22 26.95 8.08 15.98
N ALA A 23 26.53 7.85 14.74
CA ALA A 23 25.16 8.06 14.27
C ALA A 23 24.41 6.73 14.02
N HIS A 24 24.98 5.60 14.46
CA HIS A 24 24.29 4.32 14.42
C HIS A 24 22.98 4.36 15.20
N ILE A 25 21.97 3.68 14.67
CA ILE A 25 20.63 3.62 15.27
C ILE A 25 20.58 2.38 16.15
N VAL A 26 20.29 2.59 17.43
CA VAL A 26 20.32 1.57 18.48
C VAL A 26 18.92 1.34 19.06
N PRO A 27 18.67 0.20 19.74
CA PRO A 27 17.43 -0.01 20.48
C PRO A 27 17.11 1.15 21.43
N GLY A 28 15.83 1.51 21.50
CA GLY A 28 15.33 2.69 22.22
C GLY A 28 15.26 3.96 21.36
N GLY A 29 15.86 3.96 20.15
CA GLY A 29 15.67 5.05 19.19
C GLY A 29 14.21 5.22 18.77
N ARG A 30 13.78 6.47 18.54
CA ARG A 30 12.42 6.79 18.07
C ARG A 30 12.39 7.82 16.95
N GLY A 31 11.46 7.66 16.01
CA GLY A 31 11.05 8.68 15.03
C GLY A 31 11.11 8.21 13.57
N PRO A 32 10.92 9.12 12.58
CA PRO A 32 10.63 8.74 11.19
C PRO A 32 11.70 7.87 10.49
N HIS A 33 12.96 7.99 10.89
CA HIS A 33 14.04 7.13 10.43
C HIS A 33 13.90 5.67 10.88
N VAL A 34 13.34 5.42 12.07
CA VAL A 34 13.06 4.07 12.59
C VAL A 34 11.87 3.45 11.86
N GLU A 35 10.84 4.23 11.58
CA GLU A 35 9.71 3.81 10.73
C GLU A 35 10.18 3.27 9.37
N LYS A 36 11.09 3.99 8.71
CA LYS A 36 11.69 3.55 7.44
C LYS A 36 12.48 2.24 7.58
N ILE A 37 13.13 2.02 8.72
CA ILE A 37 13.80 0.75 9.03
C ILE A 37 12.77 -0.37 9.19
N HIS A 38 11.68 -0.14 9.94
CA HIS A 38 10.58 -1.11 10.07
C HIS A 38 10.05 -1.52 8.70
N LEU A 39 9.74 -0.52 7.86
CA LEU A 39 9.27 -0.75 6.50
C LEU A 39 10.24 -1.60 5.68
N ALA A 40 11.53 -1.26 5.69
CA ALA A 40 12.50 -2.01 4.91
C ALA A 40 12.64 -3.47 5.39
N LEU A 41 12.63 -3.71 6.71
CA LEU A 41 12.69 -5.06 7.27
C LEU A 41 11.43 -5.87 6.94
N MET A 42 10.26 -5.25 7.03
CA MET A 42 8.99 -5.86 6.64
C MET A 42 8.97 -6.20 5.15
N LEU A 43 9.46 -5.30 4.29
CA LEU A 43 9.48 -5.50 2.83
C LEU A 43 10.49 -6.57 2.40
N LEU A 44 11.70 -6.55 2.96
CA LEU A 44 12.79 -7.42 2.52
C LEU A 44 12.72 -8.82 3.12
N ASP A 45 12.21 -8.94 4.35
CA ASP A 45 12.31 -10.16 5.14
C ASP A 45 10.99 -10.63 5.77
N ASP A 46 9.86 -9.98 5.46
CA ASP A 46 8.55 -10.24 6.09
C ASP A 46 8.61 -10.17 7.63
N ALA A 47 9.41 -9.24 8.15
CA ALA A 47 9.64 -9.10 9.58
C ALA A 47 8.34 -8.77 10.34
N GLU A 48 8.09 -9.50 11.44
CA GLU A 48 6.97 -9.21 12.35
C GLU A 48 7.42 -8.21 13.41
N ILE A 49 7.04 -6.94 13.25
CA ILE A 49 7.27 -5.86 14.23
C ILE A 49 6.02 -5.66 15.07
N ALA A 50 6.19 -5.56 16.38
CA ALA A 50 5.13 -5.33 17.34
C ALA A 50 4.36 -4.04 17.02
N SER A 51 3.04 -4.05 17.26
CA SER A 51 2.15 -2.96 16.86
C SER A 51 2.39 -1.67 17.62
N ASP A 52 2.76 -1.78 18.90
CA ASP A 52 3.16 -0.66 19.75
C ASP A 52 4.45 -0.02 19.21
N GLU A 53 5.46 -0.82 18.86
CA GLU A 53 6.70 -0.33 18.24
C GLU A 53 6.46 0.41 16.92
N LEU A 54 5.48 -0.04 16.12
CA LEU A 54 5.11 0.64 14.86
C LEU A 54 4.34 1.94 15.09
N ALA A 55 3.39 1.96 16.04
CA ALA A 55 2.59 3.15 16.32
C ALA A 55 3.45 4.30 16.88
N ASP A 56 4.54 3.93 17.55
CA ASP A 56 5.42 4.83 18.27
C ASP A 56 6.72 5.19 17.53
N ASP A 57 6.91 4.64 16.33
CA ASP A 57 8.18 4.63 15.59
C ASP A 57 9.36 4.22 16.48
N LEU A 58 9.15 3.27 17.38
CA LEU A 58 10.10 2.85 18.40
C LEU A 58 10.92 1.67 17.92
N TYR A 59 12.23 1.80 18.03
CA TYR A 59 13.16 0.70 17.86
C TYR A 59 13.15 -0.15 19.13
N GLY A 60 12.12 -1.00 19.27
CA GLY A 60 11.95 -1.85 20.44
C GLY A 60 12.54 -3.26 20.26
N PRO A 61 12.22 -4.17 21.17
CA PRO A 61 12.68 -5.56 21.12
C PRO A 61 12.36 -6.29 19.81
N SER A 62 11.17 -6.08 19.23
CA SER A 62 10.77 -6.78 18.00
C SER A 62 11.56 -6.27 16.78
N THR A 63 11.80 -4.96 16.70
CA THR A 63 12.67 -4.35 15.69
C THR A 63 14.12 -4.79 15.85
N ALA A 64 14.62 -4.86 17.08
CA ALA A 64 15.95 -5.38 17.35
C ALA A 64 16.11 -6.85 16.90
N ALA A 65 15.10 -7.69 17.15
CA ALA A 65 15.08 -9.06 16.69
C ALA A 65 15.03 -9.16 15.16
N ALA A 66 14.21 -8.33 14.50
CA ALA A 66 14.11 -8.27 13.05
C ALA A 66 15.43 -7.84 12.39
N VAL A 67 16.11 -6.82 12.93
CA VAL A 67 17.44 -6.40 12.44
C VAL A 67 18.47 -7.51 12.62
N LEU A 68 18.45 -8.19 13.77
CA LEU A 68 19.34 -9.32 14.01
C LEU A 68 19.09 -10.47 13.02
N ALA A 69 17.82 -10.80 12.76
CA ALA A 69 17.44 -11.82 11.78
C ALA A 69 17.88 -11.44 10.36
N TYR A 70 17.65 -10.19 9.97
CA TYR A 70 18.06 -9.63 8.69
C TYR A 70 19.56 -9.75 8.46
N LYS A 71 20.35 -9.34 9.46
CA LYS A 71 21.82 -9.42 9.40
C LYS A 71 22.33 -10.85 9.37
N ARG A 72 21.73 -11.76 10.15
CA ARG A 72 22.09 -13.18 10.15
C ARG A 72 21.89 -13.79 8.76
N ARG A 73 20.74 -13.53 8.14
CA ARG A 73 20.41 -14.02 6.79
C ARG A 73 21.41 -13.57 5.73
N ARG A 74 21.89 -12.33 5.83
CA ARG A 74 22.83 -11.70 4.89
C ARG A 74 24.29 -11.73 5.31
N ARG A 75 24.59 -12.35 6.46
CA ARG A 75 25.94 -12.40 7.07
C ARG A 75 26.57 -11.02 7.23
N ILE A 76 25.78 -10.03 7.62
CA ILE A 76 26.23 -8.66 7.84
C ILE A 76 26.89 -8.60 9.22
N VAL A 77 28.21 -8.77 9.26
CA VAL A 77 29.03 -8.65 10.46
C VAL A 77 30.30 -7.88 10.13
N ASN A 78 30.70 -6.98 11.03
CA ASN A 78 32.01 -6.36 10.91
C ASN A 78 33.06 -7.31 11.50
N ALA A 79 33.62 -8.18 10.66
CA ALA A 79 34.57 -9.22 11.07
C ALA A 79 35.84 -8.69 11.78
N ARG A 80 36.12 -7.38 11.69
CA ARG A 80 37.22 -6.76 12.43
C ARG A 80 36.94 -6.59 13.93
N TYR A 81 35.66 -6.50 14.32
CA TYR A 81 35.26 -6.19 15.70
C TYR A 81 34.29 -7.21 16.29
N GLN A 82 33.58 -7.96 15.46
CA GLN A 82 32.50 -8.84 15.88
C GLN A 82 32.57 -10.18 15.15
N THR A 83 32.31 -11.25 15.88
CA THR A 83 32.13 -12.61 15.33
C THR A 83 30.65 -12.96 15.13
N THR A 84 29.75 -12.23 15.79
CA THR A 84 28.29 -12.44 15.73
C THR A 84 27.61 -11.13 15.34
N PRO A 85 26.57 -11.16 14.48
CA PRO A 85 25.79 -9.96 14.17
C PRO A 85 25.14 -9.36 15.44
N ASP A 86 25.19 -8.03 15.56
CA ASP A 86 24.47 -7.28 16.59
C ASP A 86 23.07 -6.83 16.09
N ASN A 87 22.31 -6.14 16.93
CA ASN A 87 21.00 -5.57 16.63
C ASN A 87 21.03 -4.05 16.39
N ILE A 88 22.17 -3.49 15.96
CA ILE A 88 22.37 -2.06 15.74
C ILE A 88 22.35 -1.75 14.24
N VAL A 89 21.56 -0.76 13.80
CA VAL A 89 21.58 -0.33 12.40
C VAL A 89 22.72 0.67 12.19
N GLY A 90 23.84 0.14 11.72
CA GLY A 90 25.03 0.92 11.39
C GLY A 90 25.37 0.91 9.91
N ARG A 91 26.59 1.34 9.58
CA ARG A 91 27.04 1.57 8.19
C ARG A 91 26.79 0.39 7.25
N MET A 92 27.20 -0.82 7.64
CA MET A 92 27.03 -2.02 6.81
C MET A 92 25.56 -2.39 6.64
N THR A 93 24.76 -2.18 7.67
CA THR A 93 23.32 -2.49 7.67
C THR A 93 22.56 -1.52 6.78
N MET A 94 22.81 -0.21 6.92
CA MET A 94 22.22 0.79 6.04
C MET A 94 22.62 0.58 4.59
N ALA A 95 23.89 0.26 4.31
CA ALA A 95 24.32 -0.03 2.95
C ALA A 95 23.61 -1.26 2.36
N SER A 96 23.41 -2.32 3.12
CA SER A 96 22.67 -3.51 2.66
C SER A 96 21.18 -3.21 2.44
N LEU A 97 20.52 -2.61 3.43
CA LEU A 97 19.11 -2.22 3.32
C LEU A 97 18.88 -1.33 2.11
N ASP A 98 19.72 -0.31 1.93
CA ASP A 98 19.62 0.64 0.81
C ASP A 98 19.82 -0.03 -0.55
N ASN A 99 20.83 -0.90 -0.67
CA ASN A 99 21.09 -1.62 -1.92
C ASN A 99 19.94 -2.55 -2.31
N GLU A 100 19.36 -3.27 -1.35
CA GLU A 100 18.26 -4.19 -1.62
C GLU A 100 16.94 -3.46 -1.90
N MET A 101 16.66 -2.40 -1.15
CA MET A 101 15.53 -1.52 -1.42
C MET A 101 15.66 -0.85 -2.78
N PHE A 102 16.84 -0.35 -3.13
CA PHE A 102 17.11 0.21 -4.46
C PHE A 102 17.00 -0.86 -5.56
N GLY A 103 17.48 -2.08 -5.30
CA GLY A 103 17.33 -3.22 -6.21
C GLY A 103 15.86 -3.49 -6.54
N ARG A 104 15.00 -3.54 -5.53
CA ARG A 104 13.54 -3.66 -5.73
C ARG A 104 12.97 -2.51 -6.56
N GLN A 105 13.38 -1.27 -6.30
CA GLN A 105 12.92 -0.10 -7.06
C GLN A 105 13.33 -0.16 -8.54
N VAL A 106 14.57 -0.58 -8.83
CA VAL A 106 15.06 -0.69 -10.22
C VAL A 106 14.37 -1.82 -10.97
N SER A 107 14.11 -2.95 -10.30
CA SER A 107 13.34 -4.05 -10.89
C SER A 107 11.92 -3.64 -11.24
N LEU A 108 11.27 -2.81 -10.41
CA LEU A 108 9.94 -2.25 -10.71
C LEU A 108 9.96 -1.25 -11.88
N LYS A 109 11.03 -0.48 -12.06
CA LYS A 109 11.17 0.48 -13.18
C LYS A 109 11.48 -0.18 -14.53
N ARG A 110 11.80 -1.48 -14.56
CA ARG A 110 12.01 -2.27 -15.78
C ARG A 110 10.88 -3.28 -16.00
N CYS A 111 9.63 -2.83 -16.10
CA CYS A 111 8.60 -3.68 -16.72
C CYS A 111 8.52 -3.44 -18.23
N GLY A 112 8.91 -4.44 -19.02
CA GLY A 112 8.42 -4.64 -20.38
C GLY A 112 7.03 -5.27 -20.32
N CYS A 113 6.02 -4.47 -19.97
CA CYS A 113 4.64 -4.92 -19.84
C CYS A 113 3.91 -4.78 -21.19
N THR A 114 3.90 -5.81 -22.03
CA THR A 114 2.86 -6.02 -23.06
C THR A 114 2.02 -7.23 -22.65
N TYR A 115 0.82 -6.98 -22.12
CA TYR A 115 -0.21 -8.00 -22.00
C TYR A 115 -0.94 -8.09 -23.33
N THR A 116 -0.73 -9.17 -24.08
CA THR A 116 -1.57 -9.53 -25.24
C THR A 116 -2.63 -10.54 -24.80
N PRO A 117 -3.91 -10.15 -24.68
CA PRO A 117 -4.98 -11.13 -24.52
C PRO A 117 -5.15 -11.91 -25.82
N ALA A 118 -5.36 -13.21 -25.71
CA ALA A 118 -5.69 -14.09 -26.82
C ALA A 118 -7.15 -13.86 -27.26
N SER A 119 -7.44 -12.77 -27.96
CA SER A 119 -8.56 -12.64 -28.91
C SER A 119 -8.60 -11.21 -29.47
N GLY A 120 -8.66 -11.11 -30.79
CA GLY A 120 -8.65 -9.85 -31.53
C GLY A 120 -9.86 -8.98 -31.19
N GLY A 121 -9.58 -7.85 -30.55
CA GLY A 121 -10.52 -6.78 -30.24
C GLY A 121 -9.72 -5.60 -29.68
N ALA A 122 -10.05 -4.38 -30.10
CA ALA A 122 -9.23 -3.18 -29.93
C ALA A 122 -8.60 -3.01 -28.51
N ARG A 123 -7.32 -2.63 -28.51
CA ARG A 123 -6.51 -2.31 -27.33
C ARG A 123 -7.25 -1.37 -26.39
N LYS A 124 -7.38 -1.75 -25.12
CA LYS A 124 -7.70 -0.83 -24.03
C LYS A 124 -6.77 -1.14 -22.86
N GLU A 125 -5.88 -0.20 -22.59
CA GLU A 125 -4.87 -0.21 -21.53
C GLU A 125 -5.25 0.93 -20.58
N HIS A 126 -5.82 0.63 -19.41
CA HIS A 126 -6.31 1.65 -18.48
C HIS A 126 -5.75 1.43 -17.07
N PHE A 127 -5.38 2.54 -16.41
CA PHE A 127 -5.07 2.62 -14.98
C PHE A 127 -5.92 3.74 -14.39
N PHE A 128 -6.84 3.43 -13.46
CA PHE A 128 -7.86 4.37 -12.97
C PHE A 128 -7.72 4.64 -11.47
N ALA A 129 -7.55 5.92 -11.11
CA ALA A 129 -7.80 6.41 -9.75
C ALA A 129 -9.25 6.95 -9.60
N PHE A 130 -10.25 6.17 -10.01
CA PHE A 130 -11.70 6.40 -9.84
C PHE A 130 -12.29 7.56 -10.67
N ALA A 131 -13.30 7.23 -11.49
CA ALA A 131 -14.38 8.15 -11.86
C ALA A 131 -15.57 7.80 -10.96
N ILE A 132 -15.97 8.71 -10.08
CA ILE A 132 -17.24 8.55 -9.37
C ILE A 132 -18.31 9.00 -10.35
N PRO A 133 -19.36 8.20 -10.61
CA PRO A 133 -20.49 8.71 -11.36
C PRO A 133 -21.08 9.90 -10.59
N VAL A 134 -20.93 11.10 -11.14
CA VAL A 134 -21.80 12.22 -10.76
C VAL A 134 -23.22 11.79 -11.11
N ASP A 135 -24.11 11.84 -10.11
CA ASP A 135 -25.51 11.47 -10.25
C ASP A 135 -26.09 12.00 -11.55
N SER A 136 -26.35 11.10 -12.50
CA SER A 136 -27.02 11.39 -13.76
C SER A 136 -28.53 11.49 -13.53
N THR A 137 -28.94 12.42 -12.66
CA THR A 137 -30.32 12.84 -12.56
C THR A 137 -30.50 14.15 -13.33
N GLY A 138 -30.78 14.02 -14.64
CA GLY A 138 -31.51 15.05 -15.38
C GLY A 138 -31.08 15.29 -16.82
N GLY A 139 -31.93 14.84 -17.75
CA GLY A 139 -32.23 15.61 -18.95
C GLY A 139 -31.55 15.15 -20.24
N ALA A 140 -32.37 14.68 -21.17
CA ALA A 140 -32.01 14.38 -22.55
C ALA A 140 -31.51 15.62 -23.33
N GLY A 141 -30.50 15.41 -24.18
CA GLY A 141 -30.26 16.24 -25.38
C GLY A 141 -28.84 16.80 -25.50
N GLY A 142 -28.17 16.46 -26.61
CA GLY A 142 -27.18 17.35 -27.23
C GLY A 142 -25.71 16.99 -27.05
N SER A 143 -25.03 16.86 -28.20
CA SER A 143 -23.60 16.69 -28.39
C SER A 143 -22.73 17.84 -27.82
N SER A 144 -21.44 17.53 -27.64
CA SER A 144 -20.25 18.41 -27.62
C SER A 144 -19.65 18.86 -26.28
N GLY A 145 -18.36 18.52 -26.10
CA GLY A 145 -17.36 19.35 -25.41
C GLY A 145 -17.52 19.57 -23.90
N GLY A 146 -17.37 18.54 -23.09
CA GLY A 146 -17.22 18.69 -21.64
C GLY A 146 -15.87 19.31 -21.28
N THR A 147 -15.80 20.63 -21.21
CA THR A 147 -14.70 21.34 -20.54
C THR A 147 -14.78 21.03 -19.04
N ALA A 148 -13.70 20.46 -18.48
CA ALA A 148 -13.56 20.26 -17.06
C ALA A 148 -13.78 21.60 -16.35
N LYS A 149 -14.83 21.68 -15.51
CA LYS A 149 -15.14 22.86 -14.71
C LYS A 149 -14.04 23.01 -13.67
N GLN A 150 -12.98 23.72 -14.04
CA GLN A 150 -11.92 24.13 -13.15
C GLN A 150 -12.55 24.87 -11.98
N LEU A 151 -12.35 24.36 -10.76
CA LEU A 151 -12.73 25.00 -9.50
C LEU A 151 -12.06 26.38 -9.46
N THR A 152 -12.77 27.39 -9.96
CA THR A 152 -12.35 28.77 -10.00
C THR A 152 -13.03 29.48 -8.83
N GLY A 153 -12.22 29.93 -7.87
CA GLY A 153 -12.65 30.86 -6.83
C GLY A 153 -12.64 30.29 -5.42
N GLY A 154 -11.59 30.61 -4.66
CA GLY A 154 -11.55 30.54 -3.19
C GLY A 154 -10.87 29.31 -2.61
N GLY A 155 -9.61 29.45 -2.18
CA GLY A 155 -8.96 28.67 -1.11
C GLY A 155 -9.05 27.13 -1.06
N SER A 156 -9.59 26.47 -2.09
CA SER A 156 -9.83 25.02 -2.10
C SER A 156 -8.50 24.27 -2.06
N GLN A 157 -8.33 23.39 -1.08
CA GLN A 157 -7.19 22.47 -1.01
C GLN A 157 -7.06 21.73 -2.34
N SER A 158 -5.82 21.58 -2.83
CA SER A 158 -5.58 20.79 -4.03
C SER A 158 -5.96 19.33 -3.80
N THR A 159 -6.31 18.61 -4.86
CA THR A 159 -6.61 17.17 -4.79
C THR A 159 -5.46 16.37 -4.17
N LEU A 160 -4.21 16.76 -4.45
CA LEU A 160 -3.04 16.17 -3.81
C LEU A 160 -2.99 16.47 -2.31
N ALA A 161 -3.32 17.69 -1.88
CA ALA A 161 -3.39 18.02 -0.45
C ALA A 161 -4.47 17.19 0.27
N LEU A 162 -5.63 16.99 -0.37
CA LEU A 162 -6.69 16.11 0.15
C LEU A 162 -6.24 14.65 0.23
N ALA A 163 -5.54 14.15 -0.79
CA ALA A 163 -4.99 12.80 -0.79
C ALA A 163 -3.98 12.61 0.34
N LEU A 164 -3.05 13.54 0.51
CA LEU A 164 -2.10 13.52 1.61
C LEU A 164 -2.78 13.62 2.98
N ALA A 165 -3.85 14.40 3.10
CA ALA A 165 -4.63 14.52 4.33
C ALA A 165 -5.41 13.24 4.67
N ALA A 166 -5.72 12.39 3.68
CA ALA A 166 -6.40 11.11 3.87
C ALA A 166 -5.45 9.95 4.23
N VAL A 167 -4.13 10.13 4.10
CA VAL A 167 -3.13 9.09 4.42
C VAL A 167 -3.26 8.58 5.86
N PRO A 168 -3.40 9.42 6.91
CA PRO A 168 -3.57 8.92 8.28
C PRO A 168 -4.80 8.01 8.45
N ALA A 169 -5.91 8.35 7.78
CA ALA A 169 -7.11 7.53 7.81
C ALA A 169 -6.89 6.19 7.08
N ALA A 170 -6.21 6.21 5.93
CA ALA A 170 -5.83 4.99 5.20
C ALA A 170 -4.94 4.08 6.04
N SER A 171 -3.95 4.66 6.73
CA SER A 171 -3.09 3.94 7.68
C SER A 171 -3.91 3.31 8.81
N GLY A 172 -4.81 4.06 9.43
CA GLY A 172 -5.67 3.55 10.51
C GLY A 172 -6.58 2.41 10.07
N MET A 173 -7.18 2.50 8.88
CA MET A 173 -8.00 1.41 8.31
C MET A 173 -7.16 0.14 8.09
N ARG A 174 -5.95 0.29 7.54
CA ARG A 174 -5.01 -0.81 7.33
C ARG A 174 -4.56 -1.44 8.66
N ASP A 175 -4.31 -0.63 9.69
CA ASP A 175 -3.89 -1.12 11.01
C ASP A 175 -5.02 -1.86 11.73
N ARG A 176 -6.27 -1.39 11.58
CA ARG A 176 -7.45 -2.15 12.02
C ARG A 176 -7.55 -3.49 11.31
N ALA A 177 -7.38 -3.52 9.99
CA ALA A 177 -7.40 -4.75 9.21
C ALA A 177 -6.31 -5.75 9.66
N ARG A 178 -5.09 -5.25 9.90
CA ARG A 178 -3.99 -6.06 10.44
C ARG A 178 -4.31 -6.63 11.83
N THR A 179 -4.88 -5.81 12.72
CA THR A 179 -5.28 -6.25 14.07
C THR A 179 -6.27 -7.40 14.00
N VAL A 180 -7.29 -7.26 13.15
CA VAL A 180 -8.30 -8.30 12.93
C VAL A 180 -7.67 -9.58 12.34
N LEU A 181 -6.77 -9.46 11.36
CA LEU A 181 -6.06 -10.61 10.80
C LEU A 181 -5.19 -11.32 11.84
N ASN A 182 -4.50 -10.59 12.71
CA ASN A 182 -3.77 -11.19 13.83
C ASN A 182 -4.72 -11.94 14.77
N ALA A 183 -5.92 -11.41 15.05
CA ALA A 183 -6.91 -12.13 15.85
C ALA A 183 -7.40 -13.43 15.17
N VAL A 184 -7.49 -13.46 13.83
CA VAL A 184 -7.77 -14.70 13.08
C VAL A 184 -6.64 -15.72 13.23
N ILE A 185 -5.39 -15.27 13.05
CA ILE A 185 -4.19 -16.11 13.03
C ILE A 185 -3.83 -16.64 14.43
N ASP A 186 -3.88 -15.78 15.44
CA ASP A 186 -3.37 -16.06 16.79
C ASP A 186 -4.48 -16.50 17.75
N GLY A 187 -5.74 -16.53 17.29
CA GLY A 187 -6.89 -16.85 18.15
C GLY A 187 -7.22 -15.73 19.15
N GLY A 188 -7.14 -14.47 18.70
CA GLY A 188 -7.43 -13.27 19.49
C GLY A 188 -8.92 -13.08 19.83
N ALA A 189 -9.31 -11.83 20.13
CA ALA A 189 -10.66 -11.50 20.57
C ALA A 189 -11.75 -12.06 19.63
N ALA A 190 -12.79 -12.68 20.21
CA ALA A 190 -13.80 -13.40 19.45
C ALA A 190 -14.50 -12.54 18.39
N ALA A 191 -14.83 -11.28 18.72
CA ALA A 191 -15.48 -10.36 17.79
C ALA A 191 -14.60 -10.05 16.57
N ASP A 192 -13.32 -9.75 16.79
CA ASP A 192 -12.36 -9.46 15.71
C ASP A 192 -12.11 -10.70 14.86
N ARG A 193 -11.98 -11.88 15.49
CA ARG A 193 -11.84 -13.14 14.77
C ARG A 193 -13.06 -13.43 13.90
N THR A 194 -14.28 -13.25 14.42
CA THR A 194 -15.52 -13.45 13.66
C THR A 194 -15.60 -12.50 12.47
N LEU A 195 -15.29 -11.22 12.68
CA LEU A 195 -15.27 -10.21 11.61
C LEU A 195 -14.22 -10.55 10.53
N GLY A 196 -13.02 -10.94 10.95
CA GLY A 196 -11.94 -11.32 10.05
C GLY A 196 -12.27 -12.54 9.19
N LEU A 197 -12.88 -13.57 9.79
CA LEU A 197 -13.35 -14.75 9.07
C LEU A 197 -14.44 -14.38 8.04
N ALA A 198 -15.42 -13.56 8.43
CA ALA A 198 -16.47 -13.12 7.54
C ALA A 198 -15.90 -12.35 6.32
N ALA A 199 -14.96 -11.44 6.55
CA ALA A 199 -14.31 -10.67 5.50
C ALA A 199 -13.42 -11.56 4.59
N LEU A 200 -12.67 -12.51 5.15
CA LEU A 200 -11.86 -13.46 4.37
C LEU A 200 -12.73 -14.35 3.48
N THR A 201 -13.84 -14.86 4.01
CA THR A 201 -14.82 -15.62 3.22
C THR A 201 -15.41 -14.76 2.10
N ARG A 202 -15.77 -13.52 2.41
CA ARG A 202 -16.43 -12.64 1.43
C ARG A 202 -15.50 -12.22 0.29
N HIS A 203 -14.32 -11.71 0.64
CA HIS A 203 -13.42 -11.04 -0.30
C HIS A 203 -12.36 -11.96 -0.90
N TYR A 204 -11.97 -13.02 -0.20
CA TYR A 204 -10.95 -13.97 -0.64
C TYR A 204 -11.48 -15.41 -0.84
N LYS A 205 -12.78 -15.63 -0.66
CA LYS A 205 -13.46 -16.94 -0.88
C LYS A 205 -12.93 -18.07 -0.01
N VAL A 206 -12.35 -17.73 1.14
CA VAL A 206 -11.77 -18.71 2.03
C VAL A 206 -12.83 -19.28 2.96
N THR A 207 -13.12 -20.57 2.81
CA THR A 207 -14.10 -21.30 3.63
C THR A 207 -13.49 -22.50 4.36
N ALA A 208 -12.35 -23.00 3.89
CA ALA A 208 -11.65 -24.13 4.50
C ALA A 208 -10.65 -23.65 5.56
N ALA A 209 -10.68 -24.27 6.76
CA ALA A 209 -9.82 -23.89 7.88
C ALA A 209 -8.30 -23.87 7.56
N PRO A 210 -7.74 -24.83 6.81
CA PRO A 210 -6.32 -24.80 6.45
C PRO A 210 -5.93 -23.61 5.57
N ASP A 211 -6.86 -23.10 4.76
CA ASP A 211 -6.62 -21.96 3.88
C ASP A 211 -6.77 -20.62 4.60
N VAL A 212 -7.54 -20.57 5.69
CA VAL A 212 -7.74 -19.35 6.49
C VAL A 212 -6.42 -18.79 6.96
N ASP A 213 -5.59 -19.60 7.64
CA ASP A 213 -4.32 -19.12 8.19
C ASP A 213 -3.35 -18.69 7.09
N ARG A 214 -3.27 -19.45 6.00
CA ARG A 214 -2.41 -19.15 4.86
C ARG A 214 -2.79 -17.81 4.22
N VAL A 215 -4.06 -17.65 3.87
CA VAL A 215 -4.55 -16.44 3.20
C VAL A 215 -4.52 -15.25 4.15
N ALA A 216 -4.87 -15.43 5.44
CA ALA A 216 -4.79 -14.36 6.43
C ALA A 216 -3.36 -13.81 6.55
N ARG A 217 -2.35 -14.68 6.60
CA ARG A 217 -0.94 -14.27 6.61
C ARG A 217 -0.53 -13.57 5.32
N GLU A 218 -0.96 -14.07 4.17
CA GLU A 218 -0.64 -13.45 2.87
C GLU A 218 -1.25 -12.04 2.75
N VAL A 219 -2.52 -11.88 3.11
CA VAL A 219 -3.20 -10.57 3.12
C VAL A 219 -2.55 -9.63 4.13
N ARG A 220 -2.22 -10.12 5.33
CA ARG A 220 -1.51 -9.35 6.36
C ARG A 220 -0.16 -8.83 5.86
N ASN A 221 0.61 -9.68 5.18
CA ASN A 221 1.90 -9.30 4.61
C ASN A 221 1.74 -8.29 3.47
N ASN A 222 0.72 -8.46 2.63
CA ASN A 222 0.37 -7.47 1.61
C ASN A 222 0.00 -6.10 2.22
N LEU A 223 -0.74 -6.07 3.33
CA LEU A 223 -1.06 -4.83 4.06
C LEU A 223 0.18 -4.16 4.67
N ALA A 224 1.16 -4.95 5.13
CA ALA A 224 2.46 -4.44 5.55
C ALA A 224 3.19 -3.72 4.39
N GLN A 225 3.09 -4.23 3.17
CA GLN A 225 3.66 -3.58 1.99
C GLN A 225 2.91 -2.29 1.61
N VAL A 226 1.57 -2.27 1.72
CA VAL A 226 0.73 -1.07 1.56
C VAL A 226 1.16 0.03 2.52
N SER A 227 1.48 -0.31 3.78
CA SER A 227 2.03 0.63 4.77
C SER A 227 3.19 1.43 4.21
N SER A 228 4.14 0.75 3.56
CA SER A 228 5.34 1.42 3.04
C SER A 228 5.00 2.46 1.99
N ARG A 229 3.97 2.20 1.17
CA ARG A 229 3.51 3.14 0.16
C ARG A 229 2.77 4.30 0.80
N LEU A 230 1.86 4.06 1.73
CA LEU A 230 1.16 5.14 2.44
C LEU A 230 2.13 6.10 3.14
N LEU A 231 3.18 5.59 3.77
CA LEU A 231 4.19 6.41 4.46
C LEU A 231 5.10 7.19 3.50
N SER A 232 5.25 6.70 2.27
CA SER A 232 5.95 7.40 1.19
C SER A 232 5.00 8.13 0.23
N ALA A 233 3.73 8.35 0.60
CA ALA A 233 2.70 8.95 -0.26
C ALA A 233 3.16 10.19 -1.05
N ARG A 234 3.92 11.10 -0.41
CA ARG A 234 4.45 12.30 -1.08
C ARG A 234 5.43 11.99 -2.24
N ALA A 235 6.11 10.85 -2.19
CA ALA A 235 7.09 10.45 -3.20
C ALA A 235 6.41 9.99 -4.50
N TRP A 236 5.29 9.26 -4.40
CA TRP A 236 4.61 8.64 -5.54
C TRP A 236 3.27 9.28 -5.93
N LEU A 237 2.63 10.06 -5.06
CA LEU A 237 1.40 10.78 -5.43
C LEU A 237 1.72 12.06 -6.22
N ARG A 238 1.00 12.25 -7.32
CA ARG A 238 1.05 13.46 -8.15
C ARG A 238 -0.36 13.96 -8.43
N GLN A 239 -0.50 15.28 -8.50
CA GLN A 239 -1.72 15.88 -9.05
C GLN A 239 -1.65 15.78 -10.56
N GLY A 240 -2.64 15.12 -11.17
CA GLY A 240 -2.81 15.09 -12.62
C GLY A 240 -3.89 16.06 -13.06
N THR A 241 -3.68 16.74 -14.18
CA THR A 241 -4.74 17.47 -14.90
C THR A 241 -4.61 17.10 -16.37
N SER A 242 -5.45 16.19 -16.87
CA SER A 242 -5.49 15.92 -18.31
C SER A 242 -6.93 15.64 -18.74
N PRO A 243 -7.40 16.28 -19.83
CA PRO A 243 -8.61 15.84 -20.51
C PRO A 243 -8.30 14.49 -21.19
N GLY A 244 -8.97 13.42 -20.77
CA GLY A 244 -8.82 12.11 -21.41
C GLY A 244 -7.75 11.19 -20.81
N PHE A 245 -7.78 10.97 -19.49
CA PHE A 245 -7.06 9.84 -18.84
C PHE A 245 -7.51 8.43 -19.31
N ALA A 246 -8.34 8.35 -20.36
CA ALA A 246 -8.58 7.11 -21.11
C ALA A 246 -7.42 6.75 -22.06
N ASP A 247 -6.55 7.69 -22.45
CA ASP A 247 -5.65 7.53 -23.61
C ASP A 247 -4.15 7.82 -23.36
N THR A 248 -3.62 7.54 -22.16
CA THR A 248 -2.16 7.53 -21.95
C THR A 248 -1.63 6.12 -21.72
N PRO A 249 -0.94 5.52 -22.71
CA PRO A 249 -0.17 4.31 -22.51
C PRO A 249 1.16 4.71 -21.88
N THR A 250 1.38 4.40 -20.60
CA THR A 250 2.75 4.46 -20.05
C THR A 250 3.04 3.29 -19.13
N PRO A 251 4.21 2.65 -19.26
CA PRO A 251 4.80 1.93 -18.14
C PRO A 251 4.99 2.96 -17.02
N ARG A 252 4.44 2.67 -15.84
CA ARG A 252 4.39 3.61 -14.70
C ARG A 252 5.74 4.31 -14.53
N ASP A 253 5.75 5.63 -14.57
CA ASP A 253 6.88 6.48 -14.17
C ASP A 253 7.18 6.40 -12.65
N GLY A 254 6.50 5.49 -11.95
CA GLY A 254 6.54 5.33 -10.50
C GLY A 254 5.62 6.30 -9.77
N HIS A 255 4.65 6.89 -10.46
CA HIS A 255 3.68 7.81 -9.86
C HIS A 255 2.23 7.34 -10.03
N THR A 256 1.43 7.63 -9.01
CA THR A 256 -0.03 7.55 -9.07
C THR A 256 -0.60 8.95 -9.17
N TYR A 257 -1.48 9.12 -10.14
CA TYR A 257 -2.14 10.38 -10.43
C TYR A 257 -3.53 10.37 -9.82
N ILE A 258 -3.79 11.33 -8.93
CA ILE A 258 -5.10 11.45 -8.28
C ILE A 258 -6.02 12.34 -9.12
N ASN A 259 -7.20 11.81 -9.46
CA ASN A 259 -8.23 12.51 -10.23
C ASN A 259 -8.92 13.60 -9.40
N LEU A 260 -9.41 14.66 -10.07
CA LEU A 260 -10.20 15.75 -9.46
C LEU A 260 -11.41 15.24 -8.68
N ASP A 261 -12.04 14.14 -9.13
CA ASP A 261 -13.20 13.52 -8.45
C ASP A 261 -12.87 13.01 -7.04
N TYR A 262 -11.59 12.77 -6.74
CA TYR A 262 -11.13 12.47 -5.38
C TYR A 262 -11.49 13.57 -4.38
N GLY A 263 -11.57 14.82 -4.86
CA GLY A 263 -11.98 15.98 -4.07
C GLY A 263 -13.40 15.89 -3.55
N VAL A 264 -14.30 15.20 -4.24
CA VAL A 264 -15.72 15.05 -3.84
C VAL A 264 -16.02 13.71 -3.16
N SER A 265 -15.04 12.81 -3.09
CA SER A 265 -15.15 11.52 -2.42
C SER A 265 -15.53 11.63 -0.93
N GLY A 266 -16.41 10.71 -0.49
CA GLY A 266 -16.83 10.57 0.91
C GLY A 266 -15.71 10.19 1.88
N ARG A 267 -16.05 10.13 3.17
CA ARG A 267 -15.09 9.98 4.28
C ARG A 267 -14.27 8.69 4.17
N PHE A 268 -14.91 7.58 3.84
CA PHE A 268 -14.23 6.28 3.71
C PHE A 268 -13.71 6.02 2.29
N LEU A 269 -14.23 6.73 1.30
CA LEU A 269 -13.83 6.53 -0.09
C LEU A 269 -12.38 6.98 -0.32
N ARG A 270 -12.02 8.18 0.15
CA ARG A 270 -10.65 8.72 0.03
C ARG A 270 -9.55 7.79 0.56
N PRO A 271 -9.62 7.29 1.82
CA PRO A 271 -8.59 6.39 2.33
C PRO A 271 -8.61 5.01 1.66
N THR A 272 -9.79 4.48 1.30
CA THR A 272 -9.89 3.20 0.58
C THR A 272 -9.21 3.25 -0.79
N ILE A 273 -9.39 4.36 -1.50
CA ILE A 273 -8.71 4.66 -2.76
C ILE A 273 -7.18 4.62 -2.57
N LEU A 274 -6.65 5.26 -1.53
CA LEU A 274 -5.20 5.27 -1.29
C LEU A 274 -4.64 3.86 -1.04
N ILE A 275 -5.40 3.01 -0.34
CA ILE A 275 -5.03 1.61 -0.10
C ILE A 275 -5.02 0.82 -1.40
N HIS A 276 -6.04 1.02 -2.24
CA HIS A 276 -6.14 0.42 -3.57
C HIS A 276 -4.93 0.78 -4.44
N GLU A 277 -4.65 2.08 -4.57
CA GLU A 277 -3.54 2.57 -5.39
C GLU A 277 -2.17 2.13 -4.85
N ALA A 278 -2.00 2.18 -3.53
CA ALA A 278 -0.81 1.65 -2.88
C ALA A 278 -0.61 0.16 -3.20
N PHE A 279 -1.69 -0.61 -3.32
CA PHE A 279 -1.61 -2.04 -3.62
C PHE A 279 -1.10 -2.31 -5.04
N HIS A 280 -1.58 -1.54 -6.01
CA HIS A 280 -1.05 -1.58 -7.37
C HIS A 280 0.45 -1.30 -7.42
N ASP A 281 0.93 -0.31 -6.66
CA ASP A 281 2.34 0.11 -6.67
C ASP A 281 3.31 -0.89 -5.99
N ILE A 282 2.78 -1.92 -5.32
CA ILE A 282 3.60 -2.96 -4.68
C ILE A 282 4.16 -3.95 -5.70
N ALA A 283 3.35 -4.40 -6.65
CA ALA A 283 3.75 -5.39 -7.64
C ALA A 283 2.90 -5.30 -8.91
N ASP A 284 3.52 -5.53 -10.07
CA ASP A 284 2.84 -5.44 -11.37
C ASP A 284 1.72 -6.46 -11.56
N ARG A 285 1.79 -7.58 -10.84
CA ARG A 285 0.72 -8.58 -10.83
C ARG A 285 -0.54 -8.09 -10.10
N HIS A 286 -0.44 -7.03 -9.30
CA HIS A 286 -1.58 -6.45 -8.60
C HIS A 286 -2.38 -5.59 -9.57
N GLN A 287 -3.50 -6.13 -10.04
CA GLN A 287 -4.32 -5.57 -11.10
C GLN A 287 -5.79 -5.54 -10.69
N ASP A 288 -6.59 -4.82 -11.46
CA ASP A 288 -8.04 -4.79 -11.29
C ASP A 288 -8.68 -5.96 -12.03
N PHE A 289 -9.17 -6.94 -11.28
CA PHE A 289 -9.87 -8.08 -11.85
C PHE A 289 -11.36 -7.99 -11.56
N GLY A 290 -12.17 -8.23 -12.60
CA GLY A 290 -13.62 -8.30 -12.46
C GLY A 290 -14.36 -6.98 -12.66
N GLY A 291 -13.75 -5.94 -13.21
CA GLY A 291 -14.42 -4.65 -13.46
C GLY A 291 -14.67 -3.82 -12.20
N ASN A 292 -15.13 -2.58 -12.39
CA ASN A 292 -15.33 -1.64 -11.28
C ASN A 292 -16.56 -2.05 -10.42
N PRO A 293 -16.38 -2.42 -9.13
CA PRO A 293 -17.46 -2.85 -8.26
C PRO A 293 -18.51 -1.77 -7.99
N VAL A 294 -18.20 -0.49 -8.24
CA VAL A 294 -19.18 0.62 -8.20
C VAL A 294 -20.30 0.38 -9.23
N ASN A 295 -19.97 -0.22 -10.38
CA ASN A 295 -20.89 -0.34 -11.50
C ASN A 295 -21.84 -1.55 -11.37
N ASP A 296 -21.43 -2.60 -10.67
CA ASP A 296 -22.16 -3.87 -10.61
C ASP A 296 -22.35 -4.41 -9.19
N ARG A 297 -22.11 -3.57 -8.17
CA ARG A 297 -22.14 -3.96 -6.75
C ARG A 297 -21.24 -5.17 -6.46
N GLY A 298 -20.08 -5.18 -7.10
CA GLY A 298 -19.07 -6.22 -6.95
C GLY A 298 -19.43 -7.57 -7.56
N ALA A 299 -20.50 -7.69 -8.35
CA ALA A 299 -20.96 -8.98 -8.88
C ALA A 299 -19.86 -9.73 -9.63
N ARG A 300 -19.19 -9.08 -10.60
CA ARG A 300 -18.12 -9.68 -11.39
C ARG A 300 -16.84 -9.88 -10.57
N TYR A 301 -16.53 -8.94 -9.70
CA TYR A 301 -15.43 -9.05 -8.74
C TYR A 301 -15.58 -10.30 -7.86
N HIS A 302 -16.79 -10.61 -7.39
CA HIS A 302 -17.04 -11.78 -6.54
C HIS A 302 -16.98 -13.13 -7.27
N LEU A 303 -16.89 -13.14 -8.61
CA LEU A 303 -16.71 -14.37 -9.39
C LEU A 303 -15.25 -14.84 -9.43
N ASN A 304 -14.30 -13.97 -9.08
CA ASN A 304 -12.88 -14.30 -9.07
C ASN A 304 -12.55 -15.32 -7.96
N ASP A 305 -11.63 -16.23 -8.28
CA ASP A 305 -11.10 -17.22 -7.33
C ASP A 305 -10.14 -16.59 -6.31
N THR A 306 -9.79 -17.34 -5.26
CA THR A 306 -8.91 -16.86 -4.19
C THR A 306 -7.55 -16.37 -4.69
N ALA A 307 -6.95 -17.07 -5.67
CA ALA A 307 -5.66 -16.70 -6.22
C ALA A 307 -5.71 -15.34 -6.94
N THR A 308 -6.78 -15.09 -7.69
CA THR A 308 -7.03 -13.81 -8.35
C THR A 308 -7.31 -12.72 -7.31
N GLN A 309 -8.10 -13.01 -6.28
CA GLN A 309 -8.40 -12.02 -5.23
C GLN A 309 -7.15 -11.59 -4.44
N LEU A 310 -6.21 -12.50 -4.21
CA LEU A 310 -4.94 -12.20 -3.53
C LEU A 310 -4.09 -11.16 -4.26
N VAL A 311 -4.26 -11.02 -5.57
CA VAL A 311 -3.58 -10.03 -6.41
C VAL A 311 -4.54 -8.95 -6.92
N ASN A 312 -5.77 -8.87 -6.42
CA ASN A 312 -6.75 -7.89 -6.86
C ASN A 312 -6.78 -6.67 -5.92
N ALA A 313 -6.51 -5.48 -6.46
CA ALA A 313 -6.52 -4.24 -5.67
C ALA A 313 -7.91 -3.91 -5.12
N TYR A 314 -8.97 -4.24 -5.85
CA TYR A 314 -10.33 -4.13 -5.34
C TYR A 314 -10.57 -5.06 -4.15
N ALA A 315 -10.12 -6.31 -4.19
CA ALA A 315 -10.30 -7.22 -3.07
C ALA A 315 -9.63 -6.70 -1.81
N MET A 316 -8.39 -6.21 -1.93
CA MET A 316 -7.64 -5.66 -0.81
C MET A 316 -8.32 -4.44 -0.20
N SER A 317 -8.66 -3.46 -1.03
CA SER A 317 -9.28 -2.21 -0.57
C SER A 317 -10.67 -2.42 0.02
N GLN A 318 -11.50 -3.27 -0.60
CA GLN A 318 -12.82 -3.65 -0.08
C GLN A 318 -12.72 -4.45 1.22
N PHE A 319 -11.76 -5.37 1.31
CA PHE A 319 -11.51 -6.12 2.53
C PHE A 319 -11.15 -5.19 3.70
N VAL A 320 -10.25 -4.23 3.47
CA VAL A 320 -9.88 -3.25 4.51
C VAL A 320 -11.06 -2.36 4.89
N LEU A 321 -11.86 -1.93 3.91
CA LEU A 321 -13.07 -1.15 4.16
C LEU A 321 -14.08 -1.93 5.01
N HIS A 322 -14.34 -3.19 4.67
CA HIS A 322 -15.22 -4.09 5.42
C HIS A 322 -14.75 -4.19 6.88
N LEU A 323 -13.46 -4.46 7.11
CA LEU A 323 -12.94 -4.58 8.48
C LEU A 323 -13.00 -3.29 9.28
N ASN A 324 -12.90 -2.14 8.62
CA ASN A 324 -13.00 -0.84 9.27
C ASN A 324 -14.45 -0.47 9.63
N VAL A 325 -15.40 -0.77 8.75
CA VAL A 325 -16.83 -0.42 8.93
C VAL A 325 -17.59 -1.51 9.70
N GLY A 326 -17.07 -2.74 9.72
CA GLY A 326 -17.69 -3.91 10.37
C GLY A 326 -18.66 -4.69 9.48
N GLN A 327 -18.85 -4.26 8.23
CA GLN A 327 -19.71 -4.90 7.23
C GLN A 327 -19.23 -4.56 5.82
N GLU A 328 -19.63 -5.34 4.83
CA GLU A 328 -19.38 -5.01 3.43
C GLU A 328 -20.19 -3.78 3.02
N ILE A 329 -19.50 -2.79 2.48
CA ILE A 329 -20.07 -1.66 1.76
C ILE A 329 -19.30 -1.49 0.46
N PHE A 330 -19.95 -1.02 -0.60
CA PHE A 330 -19.29 -0.78 -1.88
C PHE A 330 -18.83 0.67 -1.98
N LEU A 331 -17.80 0.90 -2.82
CA LEU A 331 -17.37 2.26 -3.13
C LEU A 331 -18.54 2.98 -3.79
N GLY A 332 -18.94 4.13 -3.26
CA GLY A 332 -20.08 4.90 -3.76
C GLY A 332 -21.40 4.68 -3.03
N ASP A 333 -21.48 3.72 -2.09
CA ASP A 333 -22.57 3.72 -1.12
C ASP A 333 -22.49 5.01 -0.30
N SER A 334 -23.62 5.70 -0.13
CA SER A 334 -23.70 6.94 0.64
C SER A 334 -23.41 6.63 2.10
N ASP A 335 -22.51 7.41 2.72
CA ASP A 335 -22.40 7.48 4.19
C ASP A 335 -23.72 7.95 4.81
#